data_AF-A0A9X3S7Z0-F1
#
_entry.id   AF-A0A9X3S7Z0-F1
#
_cell.length_a   1.000
_cell.length_b   1.000
_cell.length_c   1.000
_cell.angle_alpha   90.00
_cell.angle_beta   90.00
_cell.angle_gamma   90.00
#
_symmetry.space_group_name_H-M   'P 1'
#
loop_
_entity.id
_entity.type
_entity.pdbx_description
1 polymer ?
#
loop_
_entity_poly.entity_id
_entity_poly.type
_entity_poly.pdbx_seq_one_letter_code
_entity_poly.pdbx_strand_id
1 'polypeptide(L)' 'MLGVQPKPEQPPLVWSDQHGVRIQRVGDPCGATPNGDLTYNRDGRLAAVVLLNQPEAVRKARRDLKEAA' A
#
# COMPACT_ATOMS: atom_id res chain seq x y z
N MET A 1 -0.54 -14.97 26.16
CA MET A 1 0.30 -14.84 24.95
C MET A 1 1.06 -16.15 24.75
N LEU A 2 1.10 -16.70 23.53
CA LEU A 2 1.61 -18.07 23.23
C LEU A 2 3.13 -18.14 22.99
N GLY A 3 3.93 -17.16 23.41
CA GLY A 3 5.40 -17.17 23.18
C GLY A 3 5.82 -17.13 21.70
N VAL A 4 4.88 -16.93 20.78
CA VAL A 4 5.14 -16.83 19.34
C VAL A 4 5.67 -15.43 19.03
N GLN A 5 6.76 -15.34 18.26
CA GLN A 5 7.26 -14.05 17.79
C GLN A 5 6.18 -13.34 16.97
N PRO A 6 5.96 -12.03 17.20
CA PRO A 6 4.96 -11.28 16.46
C PRO A 6 5.32 -11.27 14.97
N LYS A 7 4.31 -11.52 14.13
CA LYS A 7 4.47 -11.43 12.68
C LYS A 7 4.82 -9.98 12.32
N PRO A 8 5.71 -9.75 11.33
CA PRO A 8 5.96 -8.40 10.84
C PRO A 8 4.66 -7.71 10.44
N GLU A 9 4.52 -6.46 10.88
CA GLU A 9 3.37 -5.63 10.54
C GLU A 9 3.32 -5.46 9.02
N GLN A 10 2.12 -5.60 8.45
CA GLN A 10 1.95 -5.44 7.02
C GLN A 10 1.62 -3.98 6.69
N PRO A 11 1.97 -3.48 5.50
CA PRO A 11 1.56 -2.13 5.07
C PRO A 11 0.04 -1.92 5.23
N PRO A 12 -0.42 -0.75 5.71
CA PRO A 12 -1.84 -0.49 5.89
C PRO A 12 -2.59 -0.57 4.56
N LEU A 13 -3.87 -0.96 4.61
CA LEU A 13 -4.78 -0.93 3.47
C LEU A 13 -6.02 -0.15 3.86
N VAL A 14 -6.35 0.87 3.08
CA VAL A 14 -7.62 1.59 3.14
C VAL A 14 -8.29 1.44 1.78
N TRP A 15 -9.60 1.26 1.76
CA TRP A 15 -10.35 1.15 0.52
C TRP A 15 -11.70 1.86 0.61
N SER A 16 -12.21 2.25 -0.56
CA SER A 16 -13.52 2.86 -0.72
C SER A 16 -14.06 2.52 -2.11
N ASP A 17 -15.36 2.27 -2.20
CA ASP A 17 -16.06 2.12 -3.48
C ASP A 17 -16.78 3.45 -3.79
N GLN A 18 -16.37 4.13 -4.86
CA GLN A 18 -16.92 5.41 -5.27
C GLN A 18 -17.21 5.41 -6.77
N HIS A 19 -18.38 5.88 -7.17
CA HIS A 19 -18.78 5.99 -8.58
C HIS A 19 -18.63 4.67 -9.39
N GLY A 20 -18.82 3.52 -8.75
CA GLY A 20 -18.64 2.21 -9.38
C GLY A 20 -17.19 1.76 -9.54
N VAL A 21 -16.24 2.47 -8.93
CA VAL A 21 -14.81 2.14 -8.92
C VAL A 21 -14.37 1.78 -7.51
N ARG A 22 -13.71 0.64 -7.37
CA ARG A 22 -13.01 0.26 -6.16
C ARG A 22 -11.64 0.92 -6.10
N ILE A 23 -11.46 1.82 -5.13
CA ILE A 23 -10.23 2.55 -4.88
C ILE A 23 -9.56 1.95 -3.64
N GLN A 24 -8.32 1.50 -3.78
CA GLN A 24 -7.59 0.84 -2.69
C GLN A 24 -6.21 1.46 -2.54
N ARG A 25 -5.92 2.04 -1.38
CA ARG A 25 -4.59 2.56 -1.03
C ARG A 25 -3.86 1.55 -0.16
N VAL A 26 -2.68 1.12 -0.59
CA VAL A 26 -1.76 0.27 0.16
C VAL A 26 -0.54 1.10 0.57
N GLY A 27 -0.10 1.00 1.82
CA GLY A 27 1.00 1.81 2.37
C GLY A 27 0.54 3.17 2.86
N ASP A 28 1.46 4.03 3.26
CA ASP A 28 1.19 5.36 3.85
C ASP A 28 1.82 6.49 3.02
N PRO A 29 1.02 7.36 2.37
CA PRO A 29 1.51 8.47 1.57
C PRO A 29 1.89 9.69 2.41
N CYS A 30 1.74 9.67 3.75
CA CYS A 30 2.08 10.82 4.58
C CYS A 30 3.53 11.25 4.35
N GLY A 31 3.78 12.50 3.95
CA GLY A 31 5.12 13.00 3.62
C GLY A 31 5.79 12.33 2.40
N ALA A 32 5.04 11.58 1.59
CA ALA A 32 5.51 11.06 0.30
C ALA A 32 5.07 11.99 -0.83
N THR A 33 5.86 12.04 -1.90
CA THR A 33 5.54 12.78 -3.12
C THR A 33 4.89 11.86 -4.16
N PRO A 34 3.90 12.35 -4.92
CA PRO A 34 3.40 11.61 -6.08
C PRO A 34 4.54 11.33 -7.07
N ASN A 35 4.65 10.09 -7.49
CA ASN A 35 5.59 9.65 -8.52
C ASN A 35 4.81 8.86 -9.57
N GLY A 36 4.15 9.56 -10.50
CA GLY A 36 3.15 8.99 -11.40
C GLY A 36 1.73 9.05 -10.82
N ASP A 37 0.76 8.56 -11.60
CA ASP A 37 -0.66 8.83 -11.33
C ASP A 37 -1.21 8.17 -10.06
N LEU A 38 -0.59 7.07 -9.61
CA LEU A 38 -1.12 6.24 -8.52
C LEU A 38 -0.05 5.74 -7.54
N THR A 39 1.17 6.28 -7.60
CA THR A 39 2.30 5.83 -6.77
C THR A 39 2.89 7.00 -5.99
N TYR A 40 3.31 6.74 -4.76
CA TYR A 40 3.84 7.73 -3.85
C TYR A 40 5.19 7.28 -3.31
N ASN A 41 6.20 8.15 -3.43
CA ASN A 41 7.55 7.86 -3.00
C ASN A 41 7.99 8.75 -1.84
N ARG A 42 8.73 8.17 -0.88
CA ARG A 42 9.42 8.87 0.19
C ARG A 42 10.90 8.53 0.10
N ASP A 43 11.76 9.54 -0.02
CA ASP A 43 13.22 9.36 -0.15
C ASP A 43 13.63 8.39 -1.27
N GLY A 44 12.94 8.47 -2.41
CA GLY A 44 13.18 7.61 -3.58
C GLY A 44 12.63 6.18 -3.45
N ARG A 45 11.99 5.83 -2.34
CA ARG A 45 11.41 4.50 -2.08
C ARG A 45 9.89 4.53 -2.17
N LEU A 46 9.28 3.44 -2.62
CA LEU A 46 7.83 3.31 -2.68
C LEU A 46 7.24 3.35 -1.25
N ALA A 47 6.36 4.31 -0.99
CA ALA A 47 5.73 4.52 0.32
C ALA A 47 4.23 4.18 0.30
N ALA A 48 3.55 4.41 -0.82
CA ALA A 48 2.17 3.98 -1.04
C ALA A 48 1.83 3.80 -2.51
N VAL A 49 0.78 3.03 -2.79
CA VAL A 49 0.20 2.86 -4.12
C VAL A 49 -1.32 2.83 -4.03
N VAL A 50 -1.98 3.40 -5.04
CA VAL A 50 -3.43 3.34 -5.24
C VAL A 50 -3.74 2.36 -6.36
N LEU A 51 -4.69 1.46 -6.11
CA LEU A 51 -5.18 0.47 -7.06
C LEU A 51 -6.64 0.79 -7.38
N LEU A 52 -6.97 0.75 -8.67
CA LEU A 52 -8.32 0.99 -9.18
C LEU A 52 -8.85 -0.31 -9.78
N ASN A 53 -9.96 -0.84 -9.24
CA ASN A 53 -10.60 -2.08 -9.69
C ASN A 53 -9.67 -3.31 -9.78
N GLN A 54 -8.61 -3.35 -8.95
CA GLN A 54 -7.60 -4.41 -8.95
C GLN A 54 -7.38 -4.98 -7.54
N PRO A 55 -8.38 -5.58 -6.91
CA PRO A 55 -8.26 -6.10 -5.54
C PRO A 55 -7.21 -7.21 -5.41
N GLU A 56 -6.99 -8.01 -6.44
CA GLU A 56 -5.98 -9.07 -6.50
C GLU A 56 -4.54 -8.54 -6.44
N ALA A 57 -4.32 -7.29 -6.88
CA ALA A 57 -3.00 -6.67 -6.88
C ALA A 57 -2.52 -6.24 -5.48
N VAL A 58 -3.39 -6.18 -4.47
CA VAL A 58 -3.04 -5.77 -3.10
C VAL A 58 -1.90 -6.61 -2.52
N ARG A 59 -1.92 -7.92 -2.76
CA ARG A 59 -0.87 -8.82 -2.22
C ARG A 59 0.49 -8.49 -2.83
N LYS A 60 0.52 -8.16 -4.12
CA LYS A 60 1.75 -7.74 -4.80
C LYS A 60 2.21 -6.39 -4.27
N ALA A 61 1.33 -5.40 -4.19
CA ALA A 61 1.63 -4.07 -3.66
C ALA A 61 2.22 -4.11 -2.23
N ARG A 62 1.68 -4.94 -1.34
CA ARG A 62 2.22 -5.13 0.02
C ARG A 62 3.65 -5.69 0.00
N ARG A 63 3.97 -6.55 -0.97
CA ARG A 63 5.31 -7.13 -1.13
C ARG A 63 6.28 -6.07 -1.64
N ASP A 64 5.91 -5.36 -2.69
CA ASP A 64 6.73 -4.30 -3.28
C ASP A 64 7.06 -3.21 -2.24
N LEU A 65 6.07 -2.81 -1.42
CA LEU A 65 6.27 -1.85 -0.31
C LEU A 65 7.21 -2.38 0.77
N LYS A 66 7.20 -3.69 1.04
CA LYS A 66 8.10 -4.30 2.01
C LYS A 66 9.53 -4.37 1.49
N GLU A 67 9.71 -4.59 0.19
CA GLU A 67 11.01 -4.65 -0.47
C GLU A 67 11.62 -3.25 -0.65
N ALA A 68 10.79 -2.20 -0.67
CA ALA A 68 11.21 -0.81 -0.78
C ALA A 68 11.60 -0.16 0.56
N ALA A 69 11.17 -0.73 1.70
CA ALA A 69 11.44 -0.20 3.05
C ALA A 69 12.91 -0.44 3.48
#